data_AF-A0A919T2Z2-F1
#
_entry.id   AF-A0A919T2Z2-F1
#
_cell.length_a   1.000
_cell.length_b   1.000
_cell.length_c   1.000
_cell.angle_alpha   90.00
_cell.angle_beta   90.00
_cell.angle_gamma   90.00
#
_symmetry.space_group_name_H-M   'P 1'
#
loop_
_entity.id
_entity.type
_entity.pdbx_description
1 polymer ?
#
loop_
_entity_poly.entity_id
_entity_poly.type
_entity_poly.pdbx_seq_one_letter_code
_entity_poly.pdbx_strand_id
1 'polypeptide(L)'
;MDTLAEPVTTALHYTDHDRELDLRWWAAANYLTVAQIYLQGNPLGRDPLSVADIKPRLLGHWGTSPGLSMIYTLLNRLIRDTGSDVIYVAGPGHGGPALLANVYLEGTYSEIYPNIAAGLDGLTALVRQFSTPGGGCPATSACRCRAASTRAGSSVTPSRTRPAPPSTTLI
;
A
#
# COMPACT_ATOMS: atom_id res chain seq x y z
N MET A 1 36.89 -0.06 33.66
CA MET A 1 36.97 -0.31 32.20
C MET A 1 35.88 -1.33 31.90
N ASP A 2 34.60 -1.03 32.09
CA ASP A 2 33.77 0.04 31.49
C ASP A 2 33.81 0.05 29.97
N THR A 3 32.87 -0.68 29.38
CA THR A 3 32.12 -0.29 28.18
C THR A 3 30.89 -1.19 28.08
N LEU A 4 29.91 -0.99 28.96
CA LEU A 4 28.55 -1.40 28.63
C LEU A 4 28.07 -0.41 27.58
N ALA A 5 27.90 -0.88 26.35
CA ALA A 5 27.30 -0.09 25.30
C ALA A 5 25.94 0.40 25.78
N GLU A 6 25.78 1.72 25.90
CA GLU A 6 24.49 2.37 26.09
C GLU A 6 23.50 1.77 25.08
N PRO A 7 22.31 1.31 25.50
CA PRO A 7 21.32 0.87 24.54
C PRO A 7 21.06 2.04 23.61
N VAL A 8 21.23 1.83 22.30
CA VAL A 8 20.81 2.78 21.26
C VAL A 8 19.28 2.83 21.28
N THR A 9 18.74 3.43 22.34
CA THR A 9 17.37 3.90 22.43
C THR A 9 17.39 5.32 21.91
N THR A 10 17.85 5.49 20.66
CA THR A 10 17.31 6.60 19.90
C THR A 10 15.88 6.15 19.59
N ALA A 11 14.97 6.36 20.55
CA ALA A 11 13.56 6.30 20.24
C ALA A 11 13.40 7.28 19.08
N LEU A 12 13.26 6.74 17.86
CA LEU A 12 12.79 7.54 16.73
C LEU A 12 11.57 8.27 17.27
N HIS A 13 11.68 9.59 17.30
CA HIS A 13 10.72 10.43 17.99
C HIS A 13 9.39 10.32 17.22
N TYR A 14 8.54 9.39 17.66
CA TYR A 14 7.28 9.11 16.99
C TYR A 14 6.28 10.17 17.40
N THR A 15 6.21 11.24 16.61
CA THR A 15 5.36 12.38 16.93
C THR A 15 3.87 12.01 16.83
N ASP A 16 3.02 12.79 17.48
CA ASP A 16 1.57 12.69 17.27
C ASP A 16 1.18 12.96 15.80
N HIS A 17 1.92 13.84 15.12
CA HIS A 17 1.71 14.09 13.70
C HIS A 17 2.00 12.85 12.86
N ASP A 18 3.14 12.22 13.10
CA ASP A 18 3.55 10.98 12.44
C ASP A 18 2.56 9.85 12.67
N ARG A 19 2.10 9.70 13.91
CA ARG A 19 1.08 8.72 14.29
C ARG A 19 -0.23 8.95 13.53
N GLU A 20 -0.65 10.21 13.39
CA GLU A 20 -1.85 10.56 12.62
C GLU A 20 -1.70 10.22 11.13
N LEU A 21 -0.54 10.47 10.52
CA LEU A 21 -0.29 10.10 9.12
C LEU A 21 -0.34 8.58 8.92
N ASP A 22 0.29 7.82 9.81
CA ASP A 22 0.30 6.36 9.76
C ASP A 22 -1.11 5.78 9.96
N LEU A 23 -1.90 6.34 10.89
CA LEU A 23 -3.29 5.94 11.10
C LEU A 23 -4.16 6.22 9.87
N ARG A 24 -3.94 7.34 9.16
CA ARG A 24 -4.64 7.66 7.91
C ARG A 24 -4.28 6.70 6.79
N TRP A 25 -3.00 6.39 6.62
CA TRP A 25 -2.55 5.40 5.64
C TRP A 25 -3.18 4.03 5.93
N TRP A 26 -3.09 3.59 7.19
CA TRP A 26 -3.66 2.32 7.63
C TRP A 26 -5.17 2.26 7.39
N ALA A 27 -5.90 3.34 7.70
CA ALA A 27 -7.33 3.44 7.42
C ALA A 27 -7.64 3.39 5.91
N ALA A 28 -6.87 4.10 5.08
CA ALA A 28 -7.03 4.08 3.63
C ALA A 28 -6.78 2.67 3.05
N ALA A 29 -5.70 2.01 3.47
CA ALA A 29 -5.38 0.65 3.03
C ALA A 29 -6.47 -0.36 3.45
N ASN A 30 -6.99 -0.23 4.67
CA ASN A 30 -8.08 -1.06 5.17
C ASN A 30 -9.39 -0.82 4.40
N TYR A 31 -9.71 0.43 4.12
CA TYR A 31 -10.86 0.79 3.30
C TYR A 31 -10.77 0.17 1.91
N LEU A 32 -9.62 0.31 1.23
CA LEU A 32 -9.39 -0.28 -0.08
C LEU A 32 -9.41 -1.81 -0.06
N THR A 33 -8.96 -2.43 1.03
CA THR A 33 -9.06 -3.89 1.21
C THR A 33 -10.53 -4.32 1.26
N VAL A 34 -11.36 -3.64 2.04
CA VAL A 34 -12.81 -3.91 2.11
C VAL A 34 -13.44 -3.64 0.74
N ALA A 35 -13.13 -2.52 0.09
CA ALA A 35 -13.66 -2.21 -1.22
C ALA A 35 -13.33 -3.33 -2.23
N GLN A 36 -12.07 -3.82 -2.27
CA GLN A 36 -11.69 -4.94 -3.12
C GLN A 36 -12.48 -6.23 -2.83
N ILE A 37 -12.78 -6.53 -1.56
CA ILE A 37 -13.50 -7.76 -1.19
C ILE A 37 -14.98 -7.67 -1.55
N TYR A 38 -15.61 -6.51 -1.31
CA TYR A 38 -17.07 -6.38 -1.32
C TYR A 38 -17.64 -5.62 -2.51
N LEU A 39 -16.93 -4.67 -3.09
CA LEU A 39 -17.49 -3.72 -4.05
C LEU A 39 -17.09 -4.03 -5.49
N GLN A 40 -18.01 -3.80 -6.42
CA GLN A 40 -17.79 -3.75 -7.86
C GLN A 40 -18.18 -2.39 -8.46
N GLY A 41 -18.83 -1.53 -7.70
CA GLY A 41 -19.20 -0.17 -8.10
C GLY A 41 -18.94 0.80 -6.97
N ASN A 42 -19.00 2.10 -7.27
CA ASN A 42 -18.95 3.17 -6.28
C ASN A 42 -17.85 2.98 -5.21
N PRO A 43 -16.57 2.82 -5.61
CA PRO A 43 -15.51 2.38 -4.69
C PRO A 43 -15.15 3.41 -3.62
N LEU A 44 -15.65 4.65 -3.73
CA LEU A 44 -15.48 5.73 -2.75
C LEU A 44 -16.76 6.02 -1.95
N GLY A 45 -17.87 5.34 -2.23
CA GLY A 45 -19.16 5.61 -1.58
C GLY A 45 -19.64 7.05 -1.75
N ARG A 46 -19.43 7.66 -2.94
CA ARG A 46 -19.86 9.04 -3.21
C ARG A 46 -21.37 9.16 -3.27
N ASP A 47 -22.02 8.13 -3.78
CA ASP A 47 -23.47 7.94 -3.75
C ASP A 47 -23.84 6.91 -2.66
N PRO A 48 -25.10 6.90 -2.16
CA PRO A 48 -25.57 5.82 -1.29
C PRO A 48 -25.36 4.44 -1.93
N LEU A 49 -24.77 3.51 -1.17
CA LEU A 49 -24.49 2.17 -1.67
C LEU A 49 -25.78 1.42 -2.03
N SER A 50 -25.77 0.80 -3.20
CA SER A 50 -26.83 -0.07 -3.69
C SER A 50 -26.37 -1.53 -3.78
N VAL A 51 -27.30 -2.47 -3.91
CA VAL A 51 -26.97 -3.89 -4.14
C VAL A 51 -26.15 -4.07 -5.42
N ALA A 52 -26.35 -3.21 -6.43
CA ALA A 52 -25.60 -3.26 -7.68
C ALA A 52 -24.11 -2.91 -7.49
N ASP A 53 -23.75 -2.20 -6.42
CA ASP A 53 -22.36 -1.88 -6.09
C ASP A 53 -21.63 -3.04 -5.40
N ILE A 54 -22.36 -4.06 -4.91
CA ILE A 54 -21.80 -5.19 -4.18
C ILE A 54 -21.51 -6.34 -5.15
N LYS A 55 -20.37 -7.01 -4.98
CA LYS A 55 -20.03 -8.19 -5.76
C LYS A 55 -21.05 -9.31 -5.54
N PRO A 56 -21.50 -10.01 -6.60
CA PRO A 56 -22.44 -11.13 -6.46
C PRO A 56 -21.80 -12.33 -5.73
N ARG A 57 -20.47 -12.41 -5.71
CA ARG A 57 -19.72 -13.41 -4.95
C ARG A 57 -18.61 -12.74 -4.16
N LEU A 58 -18.67 -12.87 -2.85
CA LEU A 58 -17.69 -12.33 -1.93
C LEU A 58 -16.52 -13.31 -1.80
N LEU A 59 -15.34 -12.89 -2.25
CA LEU A 59 -14.12 -13.69 -2.21
C LEU A 59 -12.98 -12.81 -1.70
N GLY A 60 -12.24 -13.32 -0.72
CA GLY A 60 -11.13 -12.61 -0.07
C GLY A 60 -11.11 -12.86 1.44
N HIS A 61 -10.01 -12.49 2.09
CA HIS A 61 -9.83 -12.68 3.53
C HIS A 61 -9.62 -11.35 4.22
N TRP A 62 -10.48 -11.03 5.18
CA TRP A 62 -10.35 -9.85 6.02
C TRP A 62 -9.46 -10.09 7.24
N GLY A 63 -9.55 -11.26 7.90
CA GLY A 63 -9.04 -11.44 9.26
C GLY A 63 -7.55 -11.08 9.49
N THR A 64 -6.67 -11.33 8.52
CA THR A 64 -5.24 -10.98 8.63
C THR A 64 -4.92 -9.58 8.08
N SER A 65 -5.81 -9.01 7.27
CA SER A 65 -5.53 -7.86 6.41
C SER A 65 -5.22 -6.57 7.16
N PRO A 66 -5.94 -6.18 8.23
CA PRO A 66 -5.58 -5.00 9.03
C PRO A 66 -4.18 -5.09 9.65
N GLY A 67 -3.78 -6.29 10.09
CA GLY A 67 -2.46 -6.52 10.65
C GLY A 67 -1.35 -6.38 9.60
N LEU A 68 -1.57 -6.94 8.41
CA LEU A 68 -0.64 -6.77 7.28
C LEU A 68 -0.49 -5.31 6.87
N SER A 69 -1.60 -4.57 6.74
CA SER A 69 -1.55 -3.13 6.42
C SER A 69 -0.84 -2.31 7.48
N MET A 70 -1.05 -2.62 8.77
CA MET A 70 -0.37 -1.93 9.88
C MET A 70 1.14 -2.14 9.81
N ILE A 71 1.59 -3.39 9.64
CA ILE A 71 3.01 -3.72 9.50
C ILE A 71 3.60 -3.00 8.29
N TYR A 72 2.91 -3.02 7.14
CA TYR A 72 3.35 -2.31 5.93
C TYR A 72 3.55 -0.82 6.19
N THR A 73 2.59 -0.17 6.86
CA THR A 73 2.64 1.26 7.21
C THR A 73 3.87 1.58 8.06
N LEU A 74 4.12 0.79 9.11
CA LEU A 74 5.25 1.00 10.00
C LEU A 74 6.60 0.69 9.32
N LEU A 75 6.64 -0.28 8.41
CA LEU A 75 7.82 -0.53 7.58
C LEU A 75 8.08 0.62 6.62
N ASN A 76 7.05 1.18 5.99
CA ASN A 76 7.19 2.38 5.16
C ASN A 76 7.79 3.55 5.94
N ARG A 77 7.31 3.78 7.18
CA ARG A 77 7.90 4.77 8.07
C ARG A 77 9.36 4.48 8.37
N LEU A 78 9.67 3.27 8.82
CA LEU A 78 11.05 2.86 9.12
C LEU A 78 11.97 3.16 7.93
N ILE A 79 11.58 2.73 6.73
CA ILE A 79 12.32 2.95 5.50
C ILE A 79 12.51 4.46 5.21
N ARG A 80 11.46 5.29 5.41
CA ARG A 80 11.54 6.74 5.20
C ARG A 80 12.45 7.43 6.21
N ASP A 81 12.42 7.01 7.47
CA ASP A 81 13.16 7.64 8.56
C ASP A 81 14.64 7.23 8.55
N THR A 82 14.96 6.00 8.16
CA THR A 82 16.31 5.44 8.24
C THR A 82 16.99 5.20 6.90
N GLY A 83 16.23 5.20 5.80
CA GLY A 83 16.73 4.79 4.48
C GLY A 83 17.07 3.29 4.38
N SER A 84 16.54 2.45 5.27
CA SER A 84 16.79 1.00 5.27
C SER A 84 16.23 0.31 4.02
N ASP A 85 16.98 -0.64 3.47
CA ASP A 85 16.51 -1.53 2.41
C ASP A 85 15.82 -2.75 3.04
N VAL A 86 14.51 -2.88 2.81
CA VAL A 86 13.65 -3.86 3.49
C VAL A 86 12.90 -4.70 2.48
N ILE A 87 12.85 -6.01 2.72
CA ILE A 87 11.98 -6.93 1.99
C ILE A 87 10.85 -7.37 2.93
N TYR A 88 9.60 -7.14 2.52
CA TYR A 88 8.44 -7.58 3.29
C TYR A 88 7.92 -8.95 2.80
N VAL A 89 8.08 -9.98 3.63
CA VAL A 89 7.57 -11.34 3.36
C VAL A 89 6.33 -11.58 4.21
N ALA A 90 5.15 -11.56 3.58
CA ALA A 90 3.88 -11.81 4.25
C ALA A 90 3.59 -13.33 4.34
N GLY A 91 3.74 -13.91 5.54
CA GLY A 91 3.38 -15.30 5.82
C GLY A 91 1.92 -15.65 5.50
N PRO A 92 0.91 -14.90 6.01
CA PRO A 92 -0.50 -15.15 5.71
C PRO A 92 -0.88 -14.60 4.33
N GLY A 93 -0.40 -15.25 3.26
CA GLY A 93 -0.55 -14.81 1.86
C GLY A 93 -2.00 -14.76 1.33
N HIS A 94 -2.96 -15.28 2.09
CA HIS A 94 -4.39 -15.12 1.79
C HIS A 94 -4.90 -13.68 2.05
N GLY A 95 -4.10 -12.83 2.71
CA GLY A 95 -4.31 -11.40 2.87
C GLY A 95 -3.88 -10.56 1.67
N GLY A 96 -3.87 -11.14 0.46
CA GLY A 96 -3.51 -10.48 -0.80
C GLY A 96 -4.08 -9.06 -1.01
N PRO A 97 -5.39 -8.79 -0.77
CA PRO A 97 -5.95 -7.46 -1.02
C PRO A 97 -5.38 -6.36 -0.12
N ALA A 98 -4.85 -6.71 1.07
CA ALA A 98 -4.14 -5.76 1.92
C ALA A 98 -2.83 -5.28 1.28
N LEU A 99 -2.04 -6.21 0.75
CA LEU A 99 -0.79 -5.86 0.06
C LEU A 99 -1.08 -5.06 -1.22
N LEU A 100 -2.08 -5.49 -2.00
CA LEU A 100 -2.52 -4.77 -3.21
C LEU A 100 -2.95 -3.33 -2.90
N ALA A 101 -3.70 -3.12 -1.82
CA ALA A 101 -4.09 -1.79 -1.39
C ALA A 101 -2.87 -0.91 -1.08
N ASN A 102 -1.89 -1.44 -0.35
CA ASN A 102 -0.68 -0.69 -0.01
C ASN A 102 0.18 -0.36 -1.23
N VAL A 103 0.44 -1.34 -2.11
CA VAL A 103 1.22 -1.10 -3.35
C VAL A 103 0.49 -0.19 -4.34
N TYR A 104 -0.84 -0.12 -4.28
CA TYR A 104 -1.63 0.85 -5.04
C TYR A 104 -1.50 2.26 -4.46
N LEU A 105 -1.61 2.41 -3.13
CA LEU A 105 -1.48 3.71 -2.46
C LEU A 105 -0.09 4.34 -2.64
N GLU A 106 0.98 3.53 -2.62
CA GLU A 106 2.34 4.03 -2.90
C GLU A 106 2.63 4.25 -4.39
N GLY A 107 1.74 3.80 -5.28
CA GLY A 107 1.81 4.01 -6.73
C GLY A 107 2.57 2.95 -7.54
N THR A 108 3.33 2.06 -6.91
CA THR A 108 4.10 1.01 -7.61
C THR A 108 3.23 0.03 -8.38
N TYR A 109 2.00 -0.20 -7.92
CA TYR A 109 1.04 -1.00 -8.67
C TYR A 109 0.72 -0.36 -10.04
N SER A 110 0.54 0.96 -10.09
CA SER A 110 0.25 1.69 -11.33
C SER A 110 1.44 1.79 -12.27
N GLU A 111 2.68 1.69 -11.78
CA GLU A 111 3.88 1.61 -12.62
C GLU A 111 3.90 0.30 -13.44
N ILE A 112 3.43 -0.79 -12.84
CA ILE A 112 3.37 -2.12 -13.47
C ILE A 112 2.09 -2.27 -14.30
N TYR A 113 0.98 -1.71 -13.83
CA TYR A 113 -0.34 -1.78 -14.47
C TYR A 113 -0.88 -0.37 -14.77
N PRO A 114 -0.46 0.28 -15.88
CA PRO A 114 -0.83 1.66 -16.18
C PRO A 114 -2.34 1.89 -16.37
N ASN A 115 -3.10 0.84 -16.71
CA ASN A 115 -4.56 0.85 -16.79
C ASN A 115 -5.24 0.98 -15.41
N ILE A 116 -4.48 0.83 -14.32
CA ILE A 116 -4.93 0.94 -12.93
C ILE A 116 -4.15 2.10 -12.30
N ALA A 117 -4.27 3.27 -12.91
CA ALA A 117 -3.62 4.49 -12.46
C ALA A 117 -4.25 5.07 -11.18
N ALA A 118 -3.60 6.07 -10.60
CA ALA A 118 -4.20 6.90 -9.58
C ALA A 118 -5.41 7.65 -10.15
N GLY A 119 -6.53 7.61 -9.45
CA GLY A 119 -7.79 8.24 -9.88
C GLY A 119 -8.98 7.30 -9.75
N LEU A 120 -10.18 7.85 -9.95
CA LEU A 120 -11.43 7.09 -9.74
C LEU A 120 -11.56 5.89 -10.68
N ASP A 121 -11.16 6.03 -11.94
CA ASP A 121 -11.26 4.95 -12.93
C ASP A 121 -10.33 3.79 -12.60
N GLY A 122 -9.07 4.09 -12.27
CA GLY A 122 -8.09 3.09 -11.88
C GLY A 122 -8.45 2.43 -10.54
N LEU A 123 -8.94 3.21 -9.56
CA LEU A 123 -9.46 2.66 -8.31
C LEU A 123 -10.65 1.72 -8.55
N THR A 124 -11.57 2.11 -9.43
CA THR A 124 -12.71 1.26 -9.81
C THR A 124 -12.23 -0.03 -10.47
N ALA A 125 -11.22 0.04 -11.34
CA ALA A 125 -10.61 -1.13 -11.96
C ALA A 125 -9.95 -2.06 -10.92
N LEU A 126 -9.17 -1.50 -9.97
CA LEU A 126 -8.54 -2.23 -8.87
C LEU A 126 -9.56 -3.01 -8.04
N VAL A 127 -10.64 -2.34 -7.66
CA VAL A 127 -11.72 -2.90 -6.85
C VAL A 127 -12.49 -4.00 -7.61
N ARG A 128 -12.83 -3.75 -8.88
CA ARG A 128 -13.57 -4.70 -9.73
C ARG A 128 -12.80 -5.97 -10.04
N GLN A 129 -11.50 -5.87 -10.34
CA GLN A 129 -10.72 -7.02 -10.82
C GLN A 129 -10.40 -8.06 -9.72
N PHE A 130 -10.48 -7.68 -8.45
CA PHE A 130 -10.08 -8.58 -7.37
C PHE A 130 -11.05 -9.77 -7.27
N SER A 131 -10.53 -11.00 -7.40
CA SER A 131 -11.31 -12.24 -7.26
C SER A 131 -12.60 -12.32 -8.11
N THR A 132 -12.59 -11.76 -9.32
CA THR A 132 -13.68 -11.88 -10.30
C THR A 132 -13.28 -12.80 -11.47
N PRO A 133 -14.22 -13.53 -12.11
CA PRO A 133 -13.91 -14.33 -13.30
C PRO A 133 -13.33 -13.44 -14.41
N GLY A 134 -12.11 -13.75 -14.87
CA GLY A 134 -11.38 -12.94 -15.85
C GLY A 134 -10.63 -11.73 -15.28
N GLY A 135 -10.72 -11.45 -13.98
CA GLY A 135 -9.86 -10.49 -13.28
C GLY A 135 -8.46 -11.07 -13.09
N GLY A 136 -7.43 -10.32 -13.51
CA GLY A 136 -6.04 -10.80 -13.56
C GLY A 136 -5.36 -11.03 -12.21
N CYS A 137 -6.05 -10.78 -11.08
CA CYS A 137 -5.46 -10.78 -9.75
C CYS A 137 -6.11 -11.87 -8.85
N PRO A 138 -5.41 -12.99 -8.59
CA PRO A 138 -5.89 -14.06 -7.72
C PRO A 138 -6.16 -13.57 -6.29
N ALA A 139 -7.00 -14.29 -5.53
CA ALA A 139 -7.26 -14.00 -4.12
C ALA A 139 -6.02 -14.11 -3.20
N THR A 140 -4.93 -14.68 -3.73
CA THR A 140 -3.61 -14.79 -3.10
C THR A 140 -2.68 -13.68 -3.62
N SER A 141 -1.64 -13.35 -2.87
CA SER A 141 -0.58 -12.36 -3.21
C SER A 141 0.23 -12.66 -4.49
N ALA A 142 -0.30 -13.47 -5.41
CA ALA A 142 0.30 -13.88 -6.67
C ALA A 142 0.22 -12.83 -7.79
N CYS A 143 -0.44 -11.69 -7.56
CA CYS A 143 -0.30 -10.55 -8.46
C CYS A 143 1.16 -10.07 -8.41
N ARG A 144 1.78 -9.97 -9.58
CA ARG A 144 3.19 -9.58 -9.71
C ARG A 144 3.32 -8.11 -9.27
N CYS A 145 3.63 -7.90 -7.99
CA CYS A 145 3.78 -6.59 -7.38
C CYS A 145 5.20 -6.49 -6.82
N ARG A 146 5.92 -5.44 -7.18
CA ARG A 146 7.19 -5.08 -6.56
C ARG A 146 6.90 -3.89 -5.67
N ALA A 147 6.99 -4.06 -4.35
CA ALA A 147 7.03 -2.93 -3.43
C ALA A 147 8.30 -2.10 -3.74
N ALA A 148 8.19 -0.77 -3.67
CA ALA A 148 9.33 0.09 -3.93
C ALA A 148 10.41 -0.15 -2.86
N SER A 149 11.62 -0.54 -3.30
CA SER A 149 12.83 -0.31 -2.52
C SER A 149 13.18 1.16 -2.73
N THR A 150 12.90 2.03 -1.76
CA THR A 150 13.41 3.40 -1.79
C THR A 150 14.90 3.34 -1.47
N ARG A 151 15.72 3.25 -2.52
CA ARG A 151 17.16 3.44 -2.41
C ARG A 151 17.45 4.86 -1.92
N ALA A 152 17.78 5.01 -0.64
CA ALA A 152 18.41 6.22 -0.15
C ALA A 152 19.89 6.23 -0.60
N GLY A 153 20.26 7.20 -1.45
CA GLY A 153 21.65 7.64 -1.60
C GLY A 153 22.23 7.65 -3.02
N SER A 154 22.67 8.82 -3.47
CA SER A 154 24.09 9.21 -3.53
C SER A 154 24.27 10.40 -4.45
N SER A 155 25.13 11.33 -4.04
CA SER A 155 25.56 12.48 -4.83
C SER A 155 26.17 12.03 -6.15
N VAL A 156 25.42 12.17 -7.23
CA VAL A 156 25.93 12.09 -8.61
C VAL A 156 25.63 13.43 -9.28
N THR A 157 26.69 14.05 -9.78
CA THR A 157 26.75 15.29 -10.55
C THR A 157 25.73 15.30 -11.70
N PRO A 158 25.06 16.42 -12.02
CA PRO A 158 23.94 16.42 -12.96
C PRO A 158 24.44 16.41 -14.40
N SER A 159 24.14 15.37 -15.17
CA SER A 159 24.04 15.46 -16.62
C SER A 159 22.56 15.53 -17.01
N ARG A 160 22.24 16.55 -17.81
CA ARG A 160 20.90 16.92 -18.28
C ARG A 160 20.25 15.77 -19.06
N THR A 161 19.06 15.36 -18.62
CA THR A 161 17.74 15.47 -19.30
C THR A 161 16.87 14.26 -18.95
N ARG A 162 16.12 14.36 -17.86
CA ARG A 162 14.85 13.64 -17.71
C ARG A 162 13.93 14.53 -16.86
N PRO A 163 12.71 14.83 -17.30
CA PRO A 163 11.79 15.63 -16.49
C PRO A 163 11.50 14.87 -15.19
N ALA A 164 11.64 15.57 -14.07
CA ALA A 164 11.28 15.05 -12.77
C ALA A 164 9.77 14.70 -12.77
N PRO A 165 9.36 13.52 -12.28
CA PRO A 165 7.95 13.25 -12.08
C PRO A 165 7.42 14.24 -11.02
N PRO A 166 6.16 14.70 -11.15
CA PRO A 166 5.59 15.64 -10.20
C PRO A 166 5.62 15.02 -8.80
N SER A 167 6.21 15.76 -7.86
CA SER A 167 6.19 15.47 -6.43
C SER A 167 4.75 15.43 -5.94
N THR A 168 4.12 14.28 -6.08
CA THR A 168 2.92 13.95 -5.33
C THR A 168 3.42 13.34 -4.05
N THR A 169 3.60 14.20 -3.04
CA THR A 169 3.64 13.78 -1.64
C THR A 169 2.31 13.09 -1.35
N LEU A 170 2.22 11.80 -1.65
CA LEU A 170 1.31 10.92 -0.98
C LEU A 170 1.96 10.63 0.36
N ILE A 171 1.29 11.18 1.37
CA ILE A 171 1.52 11.01 2.80
C ILE A 171 1.85 9.55 3.08
#